data_AF-A0A8J7J8N6-F1
#
_entry.id   AF-A0A8J7J8N6-F1
#
_cell.length_a   1.000
_cell.length_b   1.000
_cell.length_c   1.000
_cell.angle_alpha   90.00
_cell.angle_beta   90.00
_cell.angle_gamma   90.00
#
_symmetry.space_group_name_H-M   'P 1'
#
loop_
_entity.id
_entity.type
_entity.pdbx_description
1 polymer ?
#
loop_
_entity_poly.entity_id
_entity_poly.type
_entity_poly.pdbx_seq_one_letter_code
_entity_poly.pdbx_strand_id
1 'polypeptide(L)'
;MGWVMMSERDLNRIEVISQIVDGRLTAECAANMLALTKRQIFRLLRRFREDGPSALSHKARGKPPNNKVAVSKRTYAMDLVREKYRDFGPTLAAEVVLDFRPVCSLVKMDQGFI
;
A
#
# COMPACT_ATOMS: atom_id res chain seq x y z
N MET A 1 7.86 -22.62 -11.16
CA MET A 1 8.09 -21.25 -11.66
C MET A 1 6.91 -20.41 -11.23
N GLY A 2 7.11 -19.37 -10.42
CA GLY A 2 6.02 -18.55 -9.88
C GLY A 2 5.59 -17.45 -10.85
N TRP A 3 4.30 -17.10 -10.84
CA TRP A 3 3.76 -16.00 -11.63
C TRP A 3 3.90 -14.68 -10.87
N VAL A 4 4.41 -13.63 -11.52
CA VAL A 4 4.50 -12.29 -10.94
C VAL A 4 3.46 -11.39 -11.60
N MET A 5 2.52 -10.88 -10.81
CA MET A 5 1.53 -9.92 -11.30
C MET A 5 2.17 -8.55 -11.43
N MET A 6 2.09 -7.99 -12.63
CA MET A 6 2.67 -6.69 -12.98
C MET A 6 1.62 -5.81 -13.66
N SER A 7 1.70 -4.50 -13.42
CA SER A 7 0.96 -3.54 -14.26
C SER A 7 1.76 -3.22 -15.52
N GLU A 8 1.10 -2.69 -16.53
CA GLU A 8 1.74 -2.14 -17.73
C GLU A 8 2.88 -1.16 -17.40
N ARG A 9 2.71 -0.31 -16.39
CA ARG A 9 3.78 0.58 -15.89
C ARG A 9 5.02 -0.16 -15.39
N ASP A 10 4.85 -1.33 -14.77
CA ASP A 10 5.98 -2.12 -14.26
C ASP A 10 6.71 -2.78 -15.44
N LEU A 11 5.95 -3.27 -16.44
CA LEU A 11 6.49 -3.84 -17.68
C LEU A 11 7.27 -2.81 -18.50
N ASN A 12 6.71 -1.61 -18.70
CA ASN A 12 7.39 -0.52 -19.41
C ASN A 12 8.72 -0.14 -18.72
N ARG A 13 8.74 -0.10 -17.38
CA ARG A 13 9.99 0.12 -16.64
C ARG A 13 11.02 -0.99 -16.85
N ILE A 14 10.59 -2.25 -16.91
CA ILE A 14 11.49 -3.38 -17.18
C ILE A 14 12.13 -3.21 -18.56
N GLU A 15 11.32 -2.91 -19.57
CA GLU A 15 11.79 -2.72 -20.94
C GLU A 15 12.83 -1.60 -21.04
N VAL A 16 12.48 -0.40 -20.55
CA VAL A 16 13.37 0.77 -20.62
C VAL A 16 14.65 0.55 -19.82
N ILE A 17 14.57 -0.05 -18.63
CA ILE A 17 15.75 -0.32 -17.80
C ILE A 17 16.63 -1.41 -18.43
N SER A 18 16.05 -2.43 -19.06
CA SER A 18 16.80 -3.46 -19.79
C SER A 18 17.65 -2.82 -20.90
N GLN A 19 17.09 -1.88 -21.66
CA GLN A 19 17.83 -1.18 -22.72
C GLN A 19 19.02 -0.37 -22.18
N ILE A 20 18.95 0.16 -20.96
CA ILE A 20 20.08 0.83 -20.31
C ILE A 20 21.16 -0.19 -19.93
N VAL A 21 20.75 -1.35 -19.39
CA VAL A 21 21.68 -2.44 -19.03
C VAL A 21 22.38 -3.00 -20.27
N ASP A 22 21.67 -3.10 -21.39
CA ASP A 22 22.19 -3.50 -22.69
C ASP A 22 23.05 -2.42 -23.37
N GLY A 23 23.21 -1.25 -22.74
CA GLY A 23 24.02 -0.13 -23.26
C GLY A 23 23.40 0.61 -24.44
N ARG A 24 22.12 0.33 -24.77
CA ARG A 24 21.41 0.93 -25.92
C ARG A 24 20.74 2.25 -25.58
N LEU A 25 20.49 2.51 -24.29
CA LEU A 25 19.80 3.71 -23.83
C LEU A 25 20.56 4.38 -22.69
N THR A 26 20.63 5.71 -22.69
CA THR A 26 21.22 6.46 -21.59
C THR A 26 20.23 6.62 -20.44
N ALA A 27 20.75 6.78 -19.22
CA ALA A 27 19.92 7.04 -18.05
C ALA A 27 19.10 8.34 -18.16
N GLU A 28 19.57 9.31 -18.95
CA GLU A 28 18.88 10.58 -19.20
C GLU A 28 17.70 10.43 -20.14
N CYS A 29 17.87 9.72 -21.27
CA CYS A 29 16.78 9.41 -22.17
C CYS A 29 15.69 8.57 -21.47
N ALA A 30 16.10 7.60 -20.65
CA ALA A 30 15.17 6.81 -19.84
C ALA A 30 14.39 7.65 -18.82
N ALA A 31 15.04 8.64 -18.20
CA ALA A 31 14.40 9.58 -17.28
C ALA A 31 13.26 10.33 -17.97
N ASN A 32 13.51 10.81 -19.19
CA ASN A 32 12.52 11.51 -19.99
C ASN A 32 11.38 10.58 -20.44
N MET A 33 11.70 9.38 -20.94
CA MET A 33 10.70 8.39 -21.38
C MET A 33 9.75 7.96 -20.25
N LEU A 34 10.29 7.77 -19.05
CA LEU A 34 9.51 7.32 -17.89
C LEU A 34 8.92 8.47 -17.07
N ALA A 35 9.17 9.73 -17.44
CA ALA A 35 8.88 10.92 -16.65
C ALA A 35 9.36 10.79 -15.19
N LEU A 36 10.60 10.31 -15.02
CA LEU A 36 11.26 10.09 -13.73
C LEU A 36 12.53 10.93 -13.63
N THR A 37 12.95 11.20 -12.40
CA THR A 37 14.25 11.83 -12.15
C THR A 37 15.40 10.83 -12.36
N LYS A 38 16.59 11.33 -12.72
CA LYS A 38 17.80 10.48 -12.83
C LYS A 38 18.06 9.65 -11.57
N ARG A 39 17.81 10.21 -10.37
CA ARG A 39 17.92 9.49 -9.09
C ARG A 39 16.98 8.29 -9.01
N GLN A 40 15.75 8.41 -9.48
CA GLN A 40 14.80 7.30 -9.53
C GLN A 40 15.28 6.22 -10.53
N ILE A 41 15.78 6.62 -11.70
CA ILE A 41 16.36 5.68 -12.68
C ILE A 41 17.51 4.89 -12.06
N PHE A 42 18.47 5.53 -11.39
CA PHE A 42 19.56 4.82 -10.71
C PHE A 42 19.07 3.86 -9.61
N ARG A 43 18.02 4.23 -8.87
CA ARG A 43 17.40 3.31 -7.89
C ARG A 43 16.77 2.08 -8.55
N LEU A 44 16.14 2.25 -9.72
CA LEU A 44 15.58 1.14 -10.48
C LEU A 44 16.70 0.25 -11.05
N LEU A 45 17.75 0.84 -11.63
CA LEU A 45 18.92 0.12 -12.12
C LEU A 45 19.59 -0.73 -11.04
N ARG A 46 19.78 -0.16 -9.84
CA ARG A 46 20.35 -0.89 -8.71
C ARG A 46 19.52 -2.14 -8.37
N ARG A 47 18.20 -1.98 -8.22
CA ARG A 47 17.29 -3.11 -7.93
C ARG A 47 17.27 -4.14 -9.05
N PHE A 48 17.27 -3.70 -10.30
CA PHE A 48 17.28 -4.59 -11.45
C PHE A 48 18.54 -5.45 -11.50
N ARG A 49 19.70 -4.88 -11.13
CA ARG A 49 20.98 -5.62 -11.07
C ARG A 49 21.06 -6.59 -9.89
N GLU A 50 20.47 -6.23 -8.74
CA GLU A 50 20.48 -7.07 -7.53
C GLU A 50 19.48 -8.23 -7.63
N ASP A 51 18.25 -7.96 -8.08
CA ASP A 51 17.09 -8.87 -7.92
C ASP A 51 16.41 -9.20 -9.28
N GLY A 52 16.93 -8.71 -10.41
CA GLY A 52 16.40 -8.95 -11.75
C GLY A 52 15.10 -8.20 -12.09
N PRO A 53 14.44 -8.55 -13.23
CA PRO A 53 13.23 -7.87 -13.70
C PRO A 53 12.06 -7.89 -12.73
N SER A 54 11.90 -8.99 -11.97
CA SER A 54 10.82 -9.14 -10.97
C SER A 54 10.89 -8.10 -9.85
N ALA A 55 12.06 -7.52 -9.60
CA ALA A 55 12.29 -6.52 -8.56
C ALA A 55 11.60 -5.17 -8.81
N LEU A 56 11.26 -4.91 -10.07
CA LEU A 56 10.55 -3.70 -10.48
C LEU A 56 9.03 -3.80 -10.25
N SER A 57 8.52 -4.98 -9.88
CA SER A 57 7.14 -5.12 -9.45
C SER A 57 6.83 -4.27 -8.23
N HIS A 58 5.61 -3.74 -8.18
CA HIS A 58 5.15 -3.02 -7.01
C HIS A 58 5.11 -3.93 -5.76
N LYS A 59 5.99 -3.63 -4.78
CA LYS A 59 6.24 -4.47 -3.59
C LYS A 59 5.04 -4.64 -2.63
N ALA A 60 4.02 -3.78 -2.73
CA ALA A 60 2.81 -3.91 -1.92
C ALA A 60 1.73 -4.78 -2.57
N ARG A 61 1.94 -5.29 -3.80
CA ARG A 61 0.98 -6.25 -4.40
C ARG A 61 0.87 -7.49 -3.52
N GLY A 62 -0.36 -7.92 -3.27
CA GLY A 62 -0.66 -9.05 -2.38
C GLY A 62 -0.55 -8.75 -0.88
N LYS A 63 -0.07 -7.56 -0.49
CA LYS A 63 -0.01 -7.17 0.93
C LYS A 63 -1.25 -6.39 1.34
N PRO A 64 -1.82 -6.65 2.52
CA PRO A 64 -2.86 -5.78 3.07
C PRO A 64 -2.30 -4.37 3.28
N PRO A 65 -3.13 -3.33 3.16
CA PRO A 65 -2.67 -1.97 3.40
C PRO A 65 -2.34 -1.78 4.89
N ASN A 66 -1.38 -0.91 5.20
CA ASN A 66 -0.91 -0.69 6.58
C ASN A 66 -2.03 -0.19 7.52
N ASN A 67 -3.06 0.46 6.97
CA ASN A 67 -4.22 0.96 7.70
C ASN A 67 -5.42 -0.02 7.69
N LYS A 68 -5.22 -1.29 7.31
CA LYS A 68 -6.28 -2.29 7.35
C LYS A 68 -6.78 -2.46 8.78
N VAL A 69 -8.05 -2.09 9.01
CA VAL A 69 -8.71 -2.32 10.29
C VAL A 69 -8.78 -3.83 10.55
N ALA A 70 -8.36 -4.23 11.75
CA ALA A 70 -8.46 -5.62 12.18
C ALA A 70 -9.90 -6.10 12.06
N VAL A 71 -10.10 -7.33 11.55
CA VAL A 71 -11.44 -7.87 11.31
C VAL A 71 -12.25 -7.86 12.60
N SER A 72 -11.65 -8.22 13.73
CA SER A 72 -12.27 -8.14 15.07
C SER A 72 -12.78 -6.74 15.42
N LYS A 73 -11.97 -5.70 15.19
CA LYS A 73 -12.37 -4.31 15.42
C LYS A 73 -13.53 -3.89 14.52
N ARG A 74 -13.52 -4.33 13.25
CA ARG A 74 -14.60 -4.08 12.30
C ARG A 74 -15.90 -4.76 12.75
N THR A 75 -15.84 -6.02 13.14
CA THR A 75 -17.00 -6.78 13.62
C THR A 75 -17.58 -6.13 14.87
N TYR A 76 -16.74 -5.82 15.86
CA TYR A 76 -17.16 -5.13 17.08
C TYR A 76 -17.86 -3.78 16.79
N ALA A 77 -17.28 -2.97 15.90
CA ALA A 77 -17.89 -1.71 15.52
C ALA A 77 -19.27 -1.89 14.85
N MET A 78 -19.43 -2.93 14.02
CA MET A 78 -20.70 -3.25 13.38
C MET A 78 -21.76 -3.71 14.39
N ASP A 79 -21.39 -4.56 15.33
CA ASP A 79 -22.30 -5.05 16.36
C ASP A 79 -22.74 -3.92 17.30
N LEU A 80 -21.81 -3.05 17.70
CA LEU A 80 -22.11 -1.88 18.52
C LEU A 80 -23.12 -0.94 17.85
N VAL A 81 -22.96 -0.67 16.55
CA VAL A 81 -23.89 0.17 15.80
C VAL A 81 -25.26 -0.49 15.72
N ARG A 82 -25.32 -1.80 15.47
CA ARG A 82 -26.58 -2.56 15.40
C ARG A 82 -27.33 -2.60 16.73
N GLU A 83 -26.62 -2.76 17.84
CA GLU A 83 -27.21 -2.93 19.17
C GLU A 83 -27.61 -1.60 19.81
N LYS A 84 -26.75 -0.58 19.73
CA LYS A 84 -26.93 0.68 20.47
C LYS A 84 -27.34 1.87 19.63
N TYR A 85 -27.14 1.82 18.32
CA TYR A 85 -27.33 2.97 17.42
C TYR A 85 -28.13 2.61 16.17
N ARG A 86 -29.13 1.72 16.33
CA ARG A 86 -29.97 1.22 15.23
C ARG A 86 -30.71 2.34 14.50
N ASP A 87 -31.06 3.39 15.21
CA ASP A 87 -31.85 4.53 14.70
C ASP A 87 -30.97 5.60 14.02
N PHE A 88 -29.64 5.45 14.08
CA PHE A 88 -28.68 6.41 13.53
C PHE A 88 -28.03 5.89 12.25
N GLY A 89 -27.89 6.76 11.26
CA GLY A 89 -27.04 6.49 10.10
C GLY A 89 -25.57 6.32 10.52
N PRO A 90 -24.75 5.59 9.74
CA PRO A 90 -23.37 5.25 10.13
C PRO A 90 -22.48 6.47 10.41
N THR A 91 -22.74 7.59 9.74
CA THR A 91 -22.04 8.86 9.97
C THR A 91 -22.40 9.48 11.31
N LEU A 92 -23.70 9.61 11.62
CA LEU A 92 -24.17 10.18 12.88
C LEU A 92 -23.82 9.27 14.07
N ALA A 93 -23.85 7.95 13.89
CA ALA A 93 -23.35 7.01 14.89
C ALA A 93 -21.85 7.21 15.18
N ALA A 94 -21.04 7.52 14.17
CA ALA A 94 -19.62 7.82 14.35
C ALA A 94 -19.41 9.15 15.12
N GLU A 95 -20.17 10.19 14.79
CA GLU A 95 -20.14 11.49 15.48
C GLU A 95 -20.55 11.35 16.95
N VAL A 96 -21.64 10.65 17.24
CA VAL A 96 -22.12 10.39 18.61
C VAL A 96 -21.08 9.56 19.40
N VAL A 97 -20.46 8.56 18.78
CA VAL A 97 -19.39 7.76 19.40
C VAL A 97 -18.13 8.61 19.70
N LEU A 98 -17.85 9.64 18.90
CA LEU A 98 -16.73 10.57 19.13
C LEU A 98 -17.06 11.60 20.22
N ASP A 99 -18.28 12.14 20.23
CA ASP A 99 -18.74 13.15 21.19
C ASP A 99 -18.96 12.58 22.60
N PHE A 100 -19.53 11.38 22.72
CA PHE A 100 -19.98 10.82 24.00
C PHE A 100 -18.94 9.98 24.76
N ARG A 101 -17.66 9.98 24.40
CA ARG A 101 -16.74 8.96 24.92
C ARG A 101 -15.47 9.48 25.63
N PRO A 102 -15.35 9.26 26.96
CA PRO A 102 -14.09 8.88 27.59
C PRO A 102 -13.68 7.43 27.22
N VAL A 103 -13.77 7.04 25.94
CA VAL A 103 -13.49 5.65 25.48
C VAL A 103 -12.22 5.59 24.64
N CYS A 104 -11.59 6.73 24.43
CA CYS A 104 -10.18 6.77 24.06
C CYS A 104 -9.28 5.99 25.07
N SER A 105 -9.79 5.68 26.28
CA SER A 105 -9.19 4.80 27.29
C SER A 105 -9.63 3.34 27.26
N LEU A 106 -10.80 2.97 26.68
CA LEU A 106 -11.28 1.58 26.71
C LEU A 106 -10.72 0.72 25.57
N VAL A 107 -10.31 1.31 24.44
CA VAL A 107 -9.53 0.56 23.42
C VAL A 107 -8.08 0.33 23.88
N LYS A 108 -7.62 1.02 24.95
CA LYS A 108 -6.30 0.80 25.54
C LYS A 108 -6.27 -0.33 26.57
N MET A 109 -7.41 -0.85 27.05
CA MET A 109 -7.42 -1.86 28.12
C MET A 109 -7.44 -3.31 27.63
N ASP A 110 -7.91 -3.61 26.41
CA ASP A 110 -8.01 -5.00 25.92
C ASP A 110 -6.84 -5.43 25.01
N GLN A 111 -5.81 -4.58 24.84
CA GLN A 111 -4.57 -4.97 24.19
C GLN A 111 -3.46 -5.06 25.22
N GLY A 112 -3.39 -6.20 25.90
CA GLY A 112 -2.13 -6.67 26.47
C GLY A 112 -1.08 -6.71 25.37
N PHE A 113 -0.18 -5.74 25.41
CA PHE A 113 1.06 -5.73 24.65
C PHE A 113 2.19 -6.06 25.63
N ILE A 114 2.36 -7.35 25.90
CA ILE A 114 3.63 -8.05 26.17
C ILE A 114 3.50 -9.41 25.48
#